data_AF-A0A0C2S0V7-F1
#
_entry.id   AF-A0A0C2S0V7-F1
#
_cell.length_a   1.000
_cell.length_b   1.000
_cell.length_c   1.000
_cell.angle_alpha   90.00
_cell.angle_beta   90.00
_cell.angle_gamma   90.00
#
_symmetry.space_group_name_H-M   'P 1'
#
loop_
_entity.id
_entity.type
_entity.pdbx_description
1 polymer ?
#
loop_
_entity_poly.entity_id
_entity_poly.type
_entity_poly.pdbx_seq_one_letter_code
_entity_poly.pdbx_strand_id
1 'polypeptide(L)'
;VHRLENIMTLDPSVRSFFDDLDLWLEPEKPEEPTSKSRYYVKASIPDLLQMYPTVVEFSTIDPINLPLPSRDYLALHAACAKVAHLSGAAEYMDSMFTDMEEMPVLSKDDSSAAVLEHAIWAAQLQLISV
;
A
#
# COMPACT_ATOMS: atom_id res chain seq x y z
N VAL A 1 8.02 -8.38 -7.46
CA VAL A 1 7.63 -7.07 -6.90
C VAL A 1 7.74 -5.96 -7.94
N HIS A 2 8.83 -5.86 -8.71
CA HIS A 2 8.98 -4.85 -9.77
C HIS A 2 8.27 -5.27 -11.07
N ARG A 3 6.97 -5.01 -11.15
CA ARG A 3 6.10 -5.33 -12.28
C ARG A 3 5.13 -4.17 -12.52
N LEU A 4 4.75 -3.90 -13.77
CA LEU A 4 3.80 -2.82 -14.09
C LEU A 4 2.42 -3.08 -13.47
N GLU A 5 2.04 -4.35 -13.31
CA GLU A 5 0.81 -4.73 -12.61
C GLU A 5 0.85 -4.44 -11.11
N ASN A 6 2.00 -4.01 -10.57
CA ASN A 6 2.16 -3.55 -9.19
C ASN A 6 2.42 -2.03 -9.13
N ILE A 7 2.01 -1.29 -10.15
CA ILE A 7 2.16 0.17 -10.22
C ILE A 7 0.82 0.78 -10.59
N MET A 8 0.49 1.88 -9.92
CA MET A 8 -0.63 2.75 -10.29
C MET A 8 -0.27 4.20 -10.03
N THR A 9 -0.93 5.13 -10.72
CA THR A 9 -0.80 6.57 -10.45
C THR A 9 -2.04 7.03 -9.69
N LEU A 10 -1.83 7.75 -8.60
CA LEU A 10 -2.88 8.27 -7.74
C LEU A 10 -2.72 9.78 -7.57
N ASP A 11 -3.82 10.45 -7.25
CA ASP A 11 -3.77 11.81 -6.71
C ASP A 11 -2.88 11.85 -5.45
N PRO A 12 -2.08 12.91 -5.20
CA PRO A 12 -1.16 12.95 -4.07
C PRO A 12 -1.79 12.65 -2.71
N SER A 13 -3.02 13.13 -2.45
CA SER A 13 -3.70 12.87 -1.18
C SER A 13 -4.15 11.41 -1.09
N VAL A 14 -4.69 10.86 -2.19
CA VAL A 14 -5.09 9.45 -2.26
C VAL A 14 -3.89 8.52 -2.12
N ARG A 15 -2.75 8.92 -2.68
CA ARG A 15 -1.49 8.19 -2.56
C ARG A 15 -1.07 8.07 -1.09
N SER A 16 -1.07 9.17 -0.32
CA SER A 16 -0.73 9.13 1.11
C SER A 16 -1.58 8.10 1.85
N PHE A 17 -2.92 8.22 1.74
CA PHE A 17 -3.81 7.26 2.41
C PHE A 17 -3.62 5.81 1.95
N PHE A 18 -3.20 5.59 0.71
CA PHE A 18 -2.92 4.25 0.20
C PHE A 18 -1.59 3.71 0.77
N ASP A 19 -0.56 4.54 0.86
CA ASP A 19 0.76 4.20 1.40
C ASP A 19 0.66 3.96 2.93
N ASP A 20 -0.11 4.78 3.64
CA ASP A 20 -0.35 4.72 5.10
C ASP A 20 -1.35 3.62 5.51
N LEU A 21 -1.85 2.86 4.53
CA LEU A 21 -2.85 1.81 4.68
C LEU A 21 -4.22 2.25 5.23
N ASP A 22 -4.51 3.55 5.15
CA ASP A 22 -5.82 4.12 5.51
C ASP A 22 -6.88 3.95 4.42
N LEU A 23 -6.47 3.63 3.19
CA LEU A 23 -7.34 3.39 2.05
C LEU A 23 -6.89 2.14 1.29
N TRP A 24 -7.84 1.24 0.96
CA TRP A 24 -7.56 0.05 0.15
C TRP A 24 -8.68 -0.24 -0.84
N LEU A 25 -8.38 -1.10 -1.81
CA LEU A 25 -9.28 -1.47 -2.90
C LEU A 25 -9.74 -2.92 -2.75
N GLU A 26 -11.04 -3.14 -2.67
CA GLU A 26 -11.62 -4.48 -2.66
C GLU A 26 -12.27 -4.80 -4.00
N PRO A 27 -11.98 -5.96 -4.59
CA PRO A 27 -12.57 -6.32 -5.87
C PRO A 27 -14.10 -6.39 -5.79
N GLU A 28 -14.78 -5.87 -6.81
CA GLU A 28 -16.19 -6.18 -7.03
C GLU A 28 -16.33 -7.68 -7.35
N LYS A 29 -17.45 -8.29 -6.91
CA LYS A 29 -17.69 -9.73 -7.10
C LYS A 29 -17.57 -10.07 -8.59
N PRO A 30 -16.84 -11.14 -8.96
CA PRO A 30 -16.64 -11.48 -10.34
C PRO A 30 -17.91 -12.12 -10.92
N GLU A 31 -18.84 -11.30 -11.38
CA GLU A 31 -20.00 -11.77 -12.16
C GLU A 31 -19.75 -11.63 -13.66
N GLU A 32 -18.88 -10.70 -14.10
CA GLU A 32 -18.57 -10.43 -15.51
C GLU A 32 -17.09 -10.07 -15.77
N PRO A 33 -16.55 -10.17 -17.00
CA PRO A 33 -15.16 -9.81 -17.31
C PRO A 33 -14.78 -8.37 -16.91
N THR A 34 -15.71 -7.41 -17.05
CA THR A 34 -15.58 -6.00 -16.60
C THR A 34 -15.47 -5.87 -15.08
N SER A 35 -16.05 -6.79 -14.30
CA SER A 35 -15.88 -6.80 -12.85
C SER A 35 -14.46 -7.17 -12.40
N LYS A 36 -13.57 -7.55 -13.33
CA LYS A 36 -12.15 -7.77 -13.02
C LYS A 36 -11.38 -6.47 -12.75
N SER A 37 -11.81 -5.35 -13.32
CA SER A 37 -11.17 -4.03 -13.19
C SER A 37 -11.91 -3.06 -12.27
N ARG A 38 -13.03 -3.48 -11.67
CA ARG A 38 -13.85 -2.67 -10.75
C ARG A 38 -13.58 -3.02 -9.29
N TYR A 39 -13.45 -1.99 -8.47
CA TYR A 39 -13.10 -2.10 -7.05
C TYR A 39 -13.93 -1.15 -6.19
N TYR A 40 -14.36 -1.64 -5.03
CA TYR A 40 -14.87 -0.80 -3.95
C TYR A 40 -13.70 -0.11 -3.25
N VAL A 41 -13.83 1.20 -3.07
CA VAL A 41 -12.93 1.96 -2.21
C VAL A 41 -13.34 1.71 -0.76
N LYS A 42 -12.37 1.33 0.06
CA LYS A 42 -12.53 1.11 1.49
C LYS A 42 -11.51 1.95 2.23
N ALA A 43 -11.84 2.32 3.45
CA ALA A 43 -10.96 3.13 4.29
C ALA A 43 -11.12 2.77 5.77
N SER A 44 -10.09 3.07 6.55
CA SER A 44 -10.08 3.00 8.00
C SER A 44 -10.95 4.12 8.60
N ILE A 45 -10.90 5.30 7.98
CA ILE A 45 -11.63 6.50 8.39
C ILE A 45 -12.89 6.67 7.52
N PRO A 46 -14.11 6.63 8.08
CA PRO A 46 -15.36 6.76 7.32
C PRO A 46 -15.49 8.06 6.51
N ASP A 47 -14.90 9.15 6.99
CA ASP A 47 -14.96 10.46 6.32
C ASP A 47 -14.23 10.47 4.98
N LEU A 48 -13.19 9.65 4.80
CA LEU A 48 -12.50 9.49 3.51
C LEU A 48 -13.47 8.97 2.44
N LEU A 49 -14.39 8.08 2.80
CA LEU A 49 -15.38 7.52 1.87
C LEU A 49 -16.43 8.53 1.40
N GLN A 50 -16.59 9.65 2.11
CA GLN A 50 -17.48 10.74 1.69
C GLN A 50 -16.80 11.70 0.70
N MET A 51 -15.47 11.77 0.73
CA MET A 51 -14.70 12.65 -0.15
C MET A 51 -14.35 12.03 -1.50
N TYR A 52 -14.34 10.69 -1.58
CA TYR A 52 -13.91 9.95 -2.76
C TYR A 52 -15.01 9.04 -3.33
N PRO A 53 -14.92 8.64 -4.61
CA PRO A 53 -15.87 7.69 -5.19
C PRO A 53 -15.91 6.37 -4.43
N THR A 54 -17.10 5.80 -4.24
CA THR A 54 -17.27 4.50 -3.57
C THR A 54 -16.80 3.33 -4.42
N VAL A 55 -16.76 3.51 -5.75
CA VAL A 55 -16.33 2.49 -6.72
C VAL A 55 -15.42 3.15 -7.74
N VAL A 56 -14.32 2.47 -8.08
CA VAL A 56 -13.39 2.86 -9.13
C VAL A 56 -13.27 1.75 -10.17
N GLU A 57 -13.05 2.12 -11.43
CA GLU A 57 -12.79 1.20 -12.53
C GLU A 57 -11.47 1.58 -13.20
N PHE A 58 -10.54 0.63 -13.26
CA PHE A 58 -9.31 0.82 -14.01
C PHE A 58 -9.52 0.48 -15.49
N SER A 59 -8.96 1.30 -16.37
CA SER A 59 -8.99 1.08 -17.81
C SER A 59 -7.62 1.35 -18.42
N THR A 60 -7.35 0.71 -19.55
CA THR A 60 -6.10 0.88 -20.31
C THR A 60 -6.42 0.84 -21.79
N ILE A 61 -5.70 1.65 -22.57
CA ILE A 61 -5.77 1.63 -24.03
C ILE A 61 -4.84 0.56 -24.63
N ASP A 62 -3.90 0.03 -23.84
CA ASP A 62 -2.89 -0.93 -24.28
C ASP A 62 -2.68 -2.00 -23.19
N PRO A 63 -3.50 -3.07 -23.18
CA PRO A 63 -3.42 -4.10 -22.14
C PRO A 63 -2.14 -4.95 -22.21
N ILE A 64 -1.37 -4.88 -23.30
CA ILE A 64 -0.13 -5.65 -23.47
C ILE A 64 1.04 -4.89 -22.84
N ASN A 65 1.17 -3.59 -23.13
CA ASN A 65 2.30 -2.80 -22.64
C ASN A 65 1.98 -2.02 -21.36
N LEU A 66 0.70 -1.73 -21.09
CA LEU A 66 0.22 -1.00 -19.93
C LEU A 66 -0.85 -1.84 -19.20
N PRO A 67 -0.46 -3.00 -18.62
CA PRO A 67 -1.40 -3.85 -17.93
C PRO A 67 -1.95 -3.15 -16.68
N LEU A 68 -3.19 -3.47 -16.33
CA LEU A 68 -3.84 -2.93 -15.14
C LEU A 68 -3.20 -3.47 -13.85
N PRO A 69 -3.38 -2.77 -12.71
CA PRO A 69 -2.99 -3.30 -11.42
C PRO A 69 -3.57 -4.70 -11.17
N SER A 70 -2.72 -5.62 -10.72
CA SER A 70 -3.12 -7.00 -10.42
C SER A 70 -4.04 -7.05 -9.22
N ARG A 71 -5.13 -7.81 -9.33
CA ARG A 71 -6.04 -8.11 -8.21
C ARG A 71 -5.30 -8.74 -7.04
N ASP A 72 -4.27 -9.55 -7.29
CA ASP A 72 -3.53 -10.24 -6.23
C ASP A 72 -2.66 -9.26 -5.42
N TYR A 73 -2.03 -8.28 -6.08
CA TYR A 73 -1.26 -7.25 -5.39
C TYR A 73 -2.18 -6.31 -4.60
N LEU A 74 -3.33 -5.92 -5.18
CA LEU A 74 -4.33 -5.13 -4.47
C LEU A 74 -4.94 -5.88 -3.28
N ALA A 75 -5.20 -7.19 -3.42
CA ALA A 75 -5.70 -8.01 -2.34
C ALA A 75 -4.67 -8.17 -1.21
N LEU A 76 -3.39 -8.29 -1.55
CA LEU A 76 -2.32 -8.32 -0.56
C LEU A 76 -2.26 -7.00 0.23
N HIS A 77 -2.29 -5.86 -0.46
CA HIS A 77 -2.34 -4.54 0.17
C HIS A 77 -3.57 -4.39 1.09
N ALA A 78 -4.76 -4.76 0.62
CA ALA A 78 -5.98 -4.74 1.42
C ALA A 78 -5.90 -5.63 2.66
N ALA A 79 -5.24 -6.79 2.57
CA ALA A 79 -5.01 -7.65 3.72
C ALA A 79 -4.06 -6.99 4.74
N CYS A 80 -2.97 -6.38 4.28
CA CYS A 80 -2.05 -5.61 5.13
C CYS A 80 -2.79 -4.47 5.84
N ALA A 81 -3.61 -3.69 5.12
CA ALA A 81 -4.36 -2.59 5.69
C ALA A 81 -5.32 -3.05 6.79
N LYS A 82 -6.10 -4.09 6.52
CA LYS A 82 -7.00 -4.66 7.52
C LYS A 82 -6.25 -5.17 8.75
N VAL A 83 -5.13 -5.85 8.57
CA VAL A 83 -4.33 -6.36 9.70
C VAL A 83 -3.77 -5.20 10.53
N ALA A 84 -3.20 -4.18 9.88
CA ALA A 84 -2.67 -3.00 10.56
C ALA A 84 -3.73 -2.32 11.44
N HIS A 85 -4.91 -2.04 10.88
CA HIS A 85 -6.01 -1.39 11.58
C HIS A 85 -6.67 -2.27 12.65
N LEU A 86 -6.84 -3.57 12.41
CA LEU A 86 -7.43 -4.48 13.39
C LEU A 86 -6.49 -4.80 14.57
N SER A 87 -5.18 -4.67 14.37
CA SER A 87 -4.19 -4.89 15.43
C SER A 87 -3.78 -3.62 16.18
N GLY A 88 -4.22 -2.44 15.73
CA GLY A 88 -3.75 -1.16 16.25
C GLY A 88 -2.28 -0.87 15.89
N ALA A 89 -1.78 -1.48 14.81
CA ALA A 89 -0.42 -1.29 14.31
C ALA A 89 -0.34 -0.22 13.20
N ALA A 90 -1.46 0.37 12.80
CA ALA A 90 -1.51 1.38 11.75
C ALA A 90 -0.60 2.58 12.09
N GLU A 91 -0.68 3.10 13.32
CA GLU A 91 0.13 4.24 13.78
C GLU A 91 1.62 3.90 13.86
N TYR A 92 1.96 2.64 14.14
CA TYR A 92 3.36 2.18 14.13
C TYR A 92 3.90 2.05 12.71
N MET A 93 3.07 1.68 11.75
CA MET A 93 3.47 1.56 10.36
C MET A 93 3.68 2.92 9.71
N ASP A 94 2.81 3.88 9.98
CA ASP A 94 2.91 5.26 9.51
C ASP A 94 4.24 5.92 9.93
N SER A 95 4.62 5.76 11.21
CA SER A 95 5.90 6.28 11.72
C SER A 95 7.10 5.60 11.05
N MET A 96 7.04 4.28 10.87
CA MET A 96 8.09 3.52 10.19
C MET A 96 8.26 3.93 8.73
N PHE A 97 7.17 4.16 7.99
CA PHE A 97 7.23 4.58 6.58
C PHE A 97 7.74 6.01 6.45
N THR A 98 7.27 6.92 7.29
CA THR A 98 7.79 8.30 7.37
C THR A 98 9.28 8.29 7.66
N ASP A 99 9.74 7.53 8.65
CA ASP A 99 11.15 7.41 8.99
C ASP A 99 11.96 6.83 7.80
N MET A 100 11.41 5.86 7.06
CA MET A 100 12.05 5.29 5.88
C MET A 100 12.11 6.25 4.68
N GLU A 101 11.10 7.09 4.46
CA GLU A 101 11.10 8.10 3.40
C GLU A 101 12.01 9.30 3.73
N GLU A 102 12.11 9.65 5.01
CA GLU A 102 13.00 10.72 5.49
C GLU A 102 14.45 10.27 5.70
N MET A 103 14.72 8.96 5.69
CA MET A 103 16.08 8.44 5.78
C MET A 103 16.92 8.94 4.59
N PRO A 104 17.99 9.72 4.83
CA PRO A 104 18.86 10.19 3.74
C PRO A 104 19.49 8.97 3.04
N VAL A 105 19.56 9.05 1.70
CA VAL A 105 20.13 8.00 0.84
C VAL A 105 21.44 7.50 1.40
N LEU A 106 21.59 6.16 1.46
CA LEU A 106 22.77 5.46 1.94
C LEU A 106 24.03 6.14 1.40
N SER A 107 24.81 6.68 2.31
CA SER A 107 26.03 7.39 2.07
C SER A 107 27.04 6.47 1.36
N LYS A 108 27.75 7.02 0.37
CA LYS A 108 28.66 6.26 -0.49
C LYS A 108 29.86 5.65 0.26
N ASP A 109 30.09 6.12 1.48
CA ASP A 109 31.16 5.73 2.42
C ASP A 109 30.78 4.56 3.35
N ASP A 110 29.70 3.83 3.06
CA ASP A 110 29.30 2.60 3.77
C ASP A 110 28.85 2.81 5.23
N SER A 111 28.81 4.06 5.71
CA SER A 111 28.35 4.41 7.06
C SER A 111 26.86 4.15 7.27
N SER A 112 26.09 4.07 6.19
CA SER A 112 24.69 3.66 6.13
C SER A 112 24.43 2.17 6.39
N ALA A 113 25.41 1.29 6.20
CA ALA A 113 25.23 -0.14 6.45
C ALA A 113 24.94 -0.42 7.93
N ALA A 114 25.57 0.33 8.83
CA ALA A 114 25.30 0.25 10.27
C ALA A 114 23.89 0.69 10.65
N VAL A 115 23.33 1.68 9.95
CA VAL A 115 21.94 2.14 10.16
C VAL A 115 20.95 1.07 9.67
N LEU A 116 21.21 0.48 8.50
CA LEU A 116 20.41 -0.62 7.97
C LEU A 116 20.47 -1.86 8.88
N GLU A 117 21.66 -2.24 9.35
CA GLU A 117 21.82 -3.34 10.31
C GLU A 117 21.06 -3.07 11.63
N HIS A 118 21.10 -1.84 12.12
CA HIS A 118 20.39 -1.47 13.33
C HIS A 118 18.86 -1.46 13.14
N ALA A 119 18.37 -1.05 11.98
CA ALA A 119 16.95 -1.08 11.63
C ALA A 119 16.44 -2.53 11.51
N ILE A 120 17.23 -3.41 10.87
CA ILE A 120 16.92 -4.85 10.77
C ILE A 120 16.86 -5.48 12.18
N TRP A 121 17.82 -5.15 13.04
CA TRP A 121 17.85 -5.67 14.41
C TRP A 121 16.68 -5.16 15.26
N ALA A 122 16.32 -3.88 15.12
CA ALA A 122 15.17 -3.29 15.81
C ALA A 122 13.85 -3.96 15.37
N ALA A 123 13.68 -4.22 14.07
CA ALA A 123 12.52 -4.93 13.54
C ALA A 123 12.45 -6.40 14.00
N GLN A 124 13.60 -7.07 14.19
CA GLN A 124 13.66 -8.45 14.69
C GLN A 124 13.41 -8.58 16.20
N LEU A 125 13.86 -7.64 17.02
CA LEU A 125 13.64 -7.68 18.47
C LEU A 125 12.17 -7.47 18.87
N GLN A 126 11.43 -6.68 18.10
CA GLN A 126 10.00 -6.41 18.34
C GLN A 126 9.10 -7.62 18.00
N LEU A 127 9.58 -8.58 17.21
CA LEU A 127 8.88 -9.83 16.91
C LEU A 127 9.02 -10.90 18.00
N ILE A 128 9.88 -10.67 19.01
CA ILE A 128 10.21 -11.66 20.05
C ILE A 128 9.59 -11.29 21.42
N SER A 129 9.06 -10.07 21.59
CA SER A 129 8.45 -9.62 22.85
C SER A 129 6.92 -9.83 22.93
N VAL A 130 6.44 -11.03 22.57
CA VAL A 130 5.04 -11.47 22.85
C VAL A 130 5.03 -12.45 24.01
#